data_AF-A0A957J8J8-F1
#
_entry.id   AF-A0A957J8J8-F1
#
_cell.length_a   1.000
_cell.length_b   1.000
_cell.length_c   1.000
_cell.angle_alpha   90.00
_cell.angle_beta   90.00
_cell.angle_gamma   90.00
#
_symmetry.space_group_name_H-M   'P 1'
#
loop_
_entity.id
_entity.type
_entity.pdbx_description
1 polymer ?
#
loop_
_entity_poly.entity_id
_entity_poly.type
_entity_poly.pdbx_seq_one_letter_code
_entity_poly.pdbx_strand_id
1 'polypeptide(L)'
;MGSYPHYRGGVSTWCDMLITGLPQVSFDLISFTANPNAEVVYPLPGNVTNLRTIPLWGTSDVLEMKRDLGLLEVIQHKTSISQQAIQTFVPIFRRFLQILWSKESHPREFGKVLFEMASYFMYHDYDATMKSMPVWDCFVEEGRLGYKAYAEEVGIEGNVTLLDITDAKRLLYRWLTLLTMPIPDSDIVHTAMAGLCCIPGILANEAHGTPFLLTEHGVYLRERLLSLARHKTSAFDQVFQARFDQHLTEASYQYATKIAPGSNYNHRWELQNGARPEQIQTIYNGPDPEQFVPGPYNSDETPPKIVFLGRIDPLKDIQTLVAAAAVVHREMPEVKFKIYGKAP
;
A
#
# COMPACT_ATOMS: atom_id res chain seq x y z
N MET A 1 5.20 0.97 -2.49
CA MET A 1 6.61 1.43 -2.50
C MET A 1 7.38 0.65 -1.46
N GLY A 2 8.67 0.35 -1.67
CA GLY A 2 9.55 -0.13 -0.60
C GLY A 2 9.45 -1.62 -0.24
N SER A 3 9.32 -2.49 -1.23
CA SER A 3 9.20 -3.94 -1.06
C SER A 3 10.53 -4.52 -0.57
N TYR A 4 10.77 -4.45 0.74
CA TYR A 4 11.84 -5.21 1.37
C TYR A 4 11.66 -6.70 1.01
N PRO A 5 12.72 -7.42 0.60
CA PRO A 5 14.14 -7.03 0.58
C PRO A 5 14.68 -6.59 -0.80
N HIS A 6 13.82 -6.19 -1.75
CA HIS A 6 14.21 -6.00 -3.16
C HIS A 6 14.59 -4.57 -3.55
N TYR A 7 14.09 -3.55 -2.84
CA TYR A 7 14.36 -2.15 -3.19
C TYR A 7 15.02 -1.42 -2.04
N ARG A 8 16.09 -0.67 -2.32
CA ARG A 8 16.71 0.21 -1.31
C ARG A 8 15.82 1.44 -1.08
N GLY A 9 15.59 1.78 0.17
CA GLY A 9 14.78 2.92 0.56
C GLY A 9 14.61 3.03 2.07
N GLY A 10 14.01 4.13 2.53
CA GLY A 10 13.79 4.37 3.96
C GLY A 10 12.93 3.27 4.61
N VAL A 11 11.81 2.91 3.96
CA VAL A 11 10.92 1.82 4.43
C VAL A 11 11.66 0.49 4.49
N SER A 12 12.37 0.09 3.43
CA SER A 12 13.07 -1.20 3.41
C SER A 12 14.25 -1.26 4.37
N THR A 13 14.94 -0.14 4.60
CA THR A 13 15.99 -0.04 5.64
C THR A 13 15.39 -0.20 7.03
N TRP A 14 14.22 0.40 7.28
CA TRP A 14 13.51 0.22 8.54
C TRP A 14 13.02 -1.23 8.73
N CYS A 15 12.47 -1.87 7.69
CA CYS A 15 12.09 -3.28 7.75
C CYS A 15 13.30 -4.16 8.10
N ASP A 16 14.44 -3.90 7.47
CA ASP A 16 15.69 -4.62 7.74
C ASP A 16 16.13 -4.44 9.20
N MET A 17 16.09 -3.21 9.73
CA MET A 17 16.40 -2.92 11.14
C MET A 17 15.42 -3.62 12.11
N LEU A 18 14.13 -3.67 11.78
CA LEU A 18 13.14 -4.37 12.59
C LEU A 18 13.43 -5.88 12.67
N ILE A 19 13.66 -6.50 11.51
CA ILE A 19 13.86 -7.95 11.41
C ILE A 19 15.19 -8.37 12.04
N THR A 20 16.27 -7.62 11.77
CA THR A 20 17.60 -7.86 12.37
C THR A 20 17.62 -7.57 13.87
N GLY A 21 16.89 -6.55 14.33
CA GLY A 21 16.81 -6.14 15.73
C GLY A 21 15.96 -7.06 16.61
N LEU A 22 15.23 -8.02 16.03
CA LEU A 22 14.36 -8.97 16.74
C LEU A 22 14.73 -10.43 16.43
N PRO A 23 15.96 -10.88 16.76
CA PRO A 23 16.43 -12.23 16.43
C PRO A 23 15.61 -13.36 17.08
N GLN A 24 14.85 -13.05 18.14
CA GLN A 24 13.94 -13.96 18.83
C GLN A 24 12.60 -14.16 18.11
N VAL A 25 12.29 -13.37 17.08
CA VAL A 25 11.05 -13.46 16.30
C VAL A 25 11.36 -14.06 14.94
N SER A 26 10.60 -15.09 14.55
CA SER A 26 10.66 -15.66 13.21
C SER A 26 9.76 -14.88 12.24
N PHE A 27 10.28 -14.57 11.05
CA PHE A 27 9.58 -13.78 10.03
C PHE A 27 9.32 -14.59 8.77
N ASP A 28 8.05 -14.61 8.33
CA ASP A 28 7.64 -15.00 6.99
C ASP A 28 7.34 -13.71 6.19
N LEU A 29 8.12 -13.47 5.14
CA LEU A 29 8.07 -12.21 4.39
C LEU A 29 7.20 -12.33 3.15
N ILE A 30 6.25 -11.41 3.01
CA ILE A 30 5.48 -11.22 1.77
C ILE A 30 5.87 -9.87 1.17
N SER A 31 6.45 -9.91 -0.03
CA SER A 31 6.98 -8.72 -0.71
C SER A 31 6.32 -8.51 -2.06
N PHE A 32 5.71 -7.35 -2.25
CA PHE A 32 5.02 -7.01 -3.51
C PHE A 32 5.93 -6.24 -4.46
N THR A 33 6.33 -6.83 -5.58
CA THR A 33 7.30 -6.22 -6.51
C THR A 33 6.64 -5.71 -7.78
N ALA A 34 7.30 -4.75 -8.44
CA ALA A 34 6.79 -4.22 -9.70
C ALA A 34 7.09 -5.14 -10.90
N ASN A 35 8.02 -6.07 -10.75
CA ASN A 35 8.40 -7.01 -11.79
C ASN A 35 8.77 -8.37 -11.15
N PRO A 36 8.65 -9.48 -11.91
CA PRO A 36 8.94 -10.82 -11.40
C PRO A 36 10.42 -11.10 -11.16
N ASN A 37 11.31 -10.29 -11.71
CA ASN A 37 12.77 -10.49 -11.67
C ASN A 37 13.44 -9.59 -10.63
N ALA A 38 12.71 -9.12 -9.63
CA ALA A 38 13.25 -8.23 -8.62
C ALA A 38 14.26 -9.00 -7.75
N GLU A 39 15.52 -8.60 -7.79
CA GLU A 39 16.58 -9.23 -7.00
C GLU A 39 16.49 -8.83 -5.53
N VAL A 40 16.97 -9.72 -4.66
CA VAL A 40 17.12 -9.44 -3.23
C VAL A 40 18.39 -8.62 -3.02
N VAL A 41 18.27 -7.41 -2.47
CA VAL A 41 19.40 -6.49 -2.26
C VAL A 41 19.79 -6.29 -0.80
N TYR A 42 18.96 -6.80 0.13
CA TYR A 42 19.25 -6.89 1.55
C TYR A 42 19.52 -8.36 1.93
N PRO A 43 20.64 -8.68 2.60
CA PRO A 43 20.88 -10.03 3.07
C PRO A 43 19.82 -10.42 4.11
N LEU A 44 19.16 -11.56 3.90
CA LEU A 44 18.12 -12.02 4.82
C LEU A 44 18.75 -12.55 6.12
N PRO A 45 18.33 -12.06 7.29
CA PRO A 45 18.77 -12.58 8.58
C PRO A 45 18.31 -14.02 8.82
N GLY A 46 19.00 -14.76 9.70
CA GLY A 46 18.71 -16.17 9.98
C GLY A 46 17.34 -16.43 10.63
N ASN A 47 16.67 -15.40 11.14
CA ASN A 47 15.30 -15.47 11.66
C ASN A 47 14.23 -15.24 10.58
N VAL A 48 14.60 -15.05 9.32
CA VAL A 48 13.65 -15.09 8.18
C VAL A 48 13.50 -16.54 7.71
N THR A 49 12.30 -17.10 7.88
CA THR A 49 12.03 -18.50 7.55
C THR A 49 11.58 -18.68 6.11
N ASN A 50 10.87 -17.71 5.56
CA ASN A 50 10.32 -17.73 4.20
C ASN A 50 10.33 -16.33 3.57
N LEU A 51 10.46 -16.27 2.25
CA LEU A 51 10.25 -15.07 1.45
C LEU A 51 9.37 -15.42 0.24
N ARG A 52 8.19 -14.81 0.17
CA ARG A 52 7.28 -14.86 -0.98
C ARG A 52 7.30 -13.54 -1.72
N THR A 53 7.82 -13.55 -2.95
CA THR A 53 7.87 -12.39 -3.83
C THR A 53 6.71 -12.42 -4.82
N ILE A 54 5.91 -11.36 -4.82
CA ILE A 54 4.62 -11.29 -5.50
C ILE A 54 4.64 -10.14 -6.49
N PRO A 55 4.86 -10.42 -7.79
CA PRO A 55 4.88 -9.39 -8.81
C PRO A 55 3.46 -8.90 -9.11
N LEU A 56 3.24 -7.59 -9.00
CA LEU A 56 1.97 -6.95 -9.39
C LEU A 56 1.89 -6.66 -10.90
N TRP A 57 3.04 -6.69 -11.59
CA TRP A 57 3.12 -6.49 -13.04
C TRP A 57 4.13 -7.46 -13.66
N GLY A 58 3.98 -7.73 -14.96
CA GLY A 58 4.93 -8.52 -15.73
C GLY A 58 4.76 -10.04 -15.67
N THR A 59 3.71 -10.55 -15.02
CA THR A 59 3.29 -11.96 -15.11
C THR A 59 2.10 -12.11 -16.08
N SER A 60 2.14 -13.16 -16.89
CA SER A 60 1.08 -13.49 -17.86
C SER A 60 -0.13 -14.16 -17.21
N ASP A 61 0.13 -15.00 -16.20
CA ASP A 61 -0.86 -15.80 -15.48
C ASP A 61 -0.61 -15.73 -13.96
N VAL A 62 -1.69 -15.69 -13.17
CA VAL A 62 -1.60 -15.68 -11.70
C VAL A 62 -1.04 -16.99 -11.14
N LEU A 63 -1.17 -18.08 -11.90
CA LEU A 63 -0.55 -19.38 -11.58
C LEU A 63 0.98 -19.32 -11.54
N GLU A 64 1.63 -18.40 -12.27
CA GLU A 64 3.09 -18.18 -12.16
C GLU A 64 3.51 -17.67 -10.76
N MET A 65 2.55 -17.13 -9.99
CA MET A 65 2.74 -16.64 -8.62
C MET A 65 2.60 -17.75 -7.57
N LYS A 66 2.01 -18.92 -7.93
CA LYS A 66 1.80 -20.08 -7.05
C LYS A 66 2.82 -21.19 -7.36
N ARG A 67 4.12 -20.86 -7.34
CA ARG A 67 5.22 -21.78 -7.70
C ARG A 67 5.38 -23.01 -6.79
N ASP A 68 4.68 -23.02 -5.65
CA ASP A 68 4.75 -24.10 -4.66
C ASP A 68 3.62 -25.15 -4.81
N LEU A 69 2.67 -24.97 -5.74
CA LEU A 69 1.59 -25.95 -5.96
C LEU A 69 2.05 -27.10 -6.87
N GLY A 70 1.66 -28.32 -6.51
CA GLY A 70 1.89 -29.51 -7.35
C GLY A 70 1.07 -29.45 -8.65
N LEU A 71 1.59 -30.07 -9.73
CA LEU A 71 0.90 -30.17 -11.03
C LEU A 71 -0.56 -30.64 -10.93
N LEU A 72 -0.87 -31.53 -9.98
CA LEU A 72 -2.22 -32.04 -9.74
C LEU A 72 -3.17 -30.98 -9.15
N GLU A 73 -2.70 -30.12 -8.26
CA GLU A 73 -3.49 -29.03 -7.69
C GLU A 73 -3.80 -27.98 -8.75
N VAL A 74 -2.82 -27.63 -9.59
CA VAL A 74 -3.00 -26.72 -10.74
C VAL A 74 -4.06 -27.26 -11.71
N ILE A 75 -4.06 -28.57 -11.98
CA ILE A 75 -5.06 -29.21 -12.84
C ILE A 75 -6.44 -29.21 -12.18
N GLN A 76 -6.53 -29.52 -10.88
CA GLN A 76 -7.80 -29.49 -10.14
C GLN A 76 -8.44 -28.09 -10.14
N HIS A 77 -7.63 -27.04 -9.96
CA HIS A 77 -8.07 -25.65 -10.02
C HIS A 77 -8.60 -25.25 -11.41
N LYS A 78 -7.98 -25.74 -12.50
CA LYS A 78 -8.49 -25.51 -13.87
C LYS A 78 -9.79 -26.24 -14.17
N THR A 79 -10.05 -27.37 -13.49
CA THR A 79 -11.26 -28.18 -13.71
C THR A 79 -12.48 -27.77 -12.87
N SER A 80 -12.35 -26.86 -11.90
CA SER A 80 -13.47 -26.45 -11.02
C SER A 80 -14.33 -25.29 -11.56
N ILE A 81 -14.18 -24.94 -12.83
CA ILE A 81 -14.95 -23.86 -13.47
C ILE A 81 -16.26 -24.42 -14.00
N SER A 82 -17.32 -24.33 -13.19
CA SER A 82 -18.68 -24.42 -13.68
C SER A 82 -19.24 -23.02 -13.88
N GLN A 83 -20.12 -22.83 -14.87
CA GLN A 83 -20.89 -21.59 -15.01
C GLN A 83 -21.60 -21.22 -13.69
N GLN A 84 -21.99 -22.23 -12.91
CA GLN A 84 -22.56 -22.07 -11.57
C GLN A 84 -21.60 -21.40 -10.59
N ALA A 85 -20.30 -21.75 -10.59
CA ALA A 85 -19.30 -21.13 -9.72
C ALA A 85 -19.18 -19.62 -10.00
N ILE A 86 -19.10 -19.22 -11.28
CA ILE A 86 -19.07 -17.80 -11.65
C ILE A 86 -20.34 -17.08 -11.18
N GLN A 87 -21.52 -17.72 -11.30
CA GLN A 87 -22.77 -17.14 -10.80
C GLN A 87 -22.79 -16.94 -9.27
N THR A 88 -22.06 -17.75 -8.51
CA THR A 88 -21.90 -17.53 -7.06
C THR A 88 -20.94 -16.39 -6.72
N PHE A 89 -19.95 -16.11 -7.58
CA PHE A 89 -18.99 -15.03 -7.37
C PHE A 89 -19.57 -13.63 -7.69
N VAL A 90 -20.37 -13.53 -8.76
CA VAL A 90 -20.90 -12.24 -9.25
C VAL A 90 -21.61 -11.41 -8.15
N PRO A 91 -22.47 -11.97 -7.28
CA PRO A 91 -23.07 -11.21 -6.18
C PRO A 91 -22.06 -10.65 -5.18
N ILE A 92 -21.00 -11.40 -4.84
CA ILE A 92 -19.93 -10.97 -3.94
C ILE A 92 -19.17 -9.80 -4.58
N PHE A 93 -18.80 -9.97 -5.86
CA PHE A 93 -18.11 -8.95 -6.63
C PHE A 93 -18.95 -7.69 -6.86
N ARG A 94 -20.26 -7.84 -7.05
CA ARG A 94 -21.18 -6.71 -7.12
C ARG A 94 -21.17 -5.92 -5.82
N ARG A 95 -21.30 -6.60 -4.66
CA ARG A 95 -21.25 -5.96 -3.34
C ARG A 95 -19.93 -5.24 -3.12
N PHE A 96 -18.80 -5.82 -3.56
CA PHE A 96 -17.49 -5.17 -3.56
C PHE A 96 -17.51 -3.84 -4.32
N LEU A 97 -18.01 -3.84 -5.56
CA LEU A 97 -18.06 -2.63 -6.39
C LEU A 97 -19.02 -1.58 -5.84
N GLN A 98 -20.14 -2.00 -5.28
CA GLN A 98 -21.11 -1.09 -4.64
C GLN A 98 -20.51 -0.39 -3.43
N ILE A 99 -19.76 -1.10 -2.59
CA ILE A 99 -19.01 -0.48 -1.49
C ILE A 99 -17.95 0.47 -2.05
N LEU A 100 -17.20 0.04 -3.07
CA LEU A 100 -16.15 0.86 -3.69
C LEU A 100 -16.70 2.19 -4.22
N TRP A 101 -17.86 2.19 -4.87
CA TRP A 101 -18.50 3.41 -5.38
C TRP A 101 -19.30 4.17 -4.31
N SER A 102 -19.50 3.59 -3.12
CA SER A 102 -20.17 4.27 -2.02
C SER A 102 -19.36 5.49 -1.56
N LYS A 103 -20.10 6.52 -1.16
CA LYS A 103 -19.54 7.68 -0.45
C LYS A 103 -19.33 7.39 1.02
N GLU A 104 -20.15 6.50 1.57
CA GLU A 104 -20.10 6.12 2.97
C GLU A 104 -18.96 5.14 3.20
N SER A 105 -18.27 5.33 4.32
CA SER A 105 -17.20 4.43 4.75
C SER A 105 -17.80 3.15 5.33
N HIS A 106 -17.44 2.00 4.75
CA HIS A 106 -17.89 0.69 5.21
C HIS A 106 -16.69 -0.27 5.42
N PRO A 107 -15.72 0.08 6.27
CA PRO A 107 -14.41 -0.57 6.26
C PRO A 107 -14.48 -2.04 6.71
N ARG A 108 -15.35 -2.38 7.67
CA ARG A 108 -15.54 -3.77 8.11
C ARG A 108 -16.15 -4.62 7.00
N GLU A 109 -17.20 -4.13 6.35
CA GLU A 109 -17.88 -4.83 5.24
C GLU A 109 -16.95 -4.96 4.02
N PHE A 110 -16.14 -3.94 3.73
CA PHE A 110 -15.12 -4.01 2.68
C PHE A 110 -14.14 -5.17 2.94
N GLY A 111 -13.62 -5.28 4.17
CA GLY A 111 -12.75 -6.40 4.55
C GLY A 111 -13.42 -7.77 4.48
N LYS A 112 -14.67 -7.90 4.94
CA LYS A 112 -15.46 -9.14 4.81
C LYS A 112 -15.64 -9.56 3.36
N VAL A 113 -15.94 -8.61 2.47
CA VAL A 113 -16.09 -8.89 1.03
C VAL A 113 -14.77 -9.32 0.40
N LEU A 114 -13.64 -8.70 0.78
CA LEU A 114 -12.32 -9.18 0.36
C LEU A 114 -12.09 -10.63 0.82
N PHE A 115 -12.48 -10.98 2.04
CA PHE A 115 -12.37 -12.33 2.59
C PHE A 115 -13.26 -13.35 1.87
N GLU A 116 -14.51 -13.00 1.55
CA GLU A 116 -15.40 -13.87 0.76
C GLU A 116 -14.85 -14.12 -0.65
N MET A 117 -14.33 -13.08 -1.31
CA MET A 117 -13.67 -13.24 -2.61
C MET A 117 -12.41 -14.10 -2.51
N ALA A 118 -11.56 -13.90 -1.49
CA ALA A 118 -10.38 -14.73 -1.26
C ALA A 118 -10.77 -16.20 -1.01
N SER A 119 -11.80 -16.43 -0.19
CA SER A 119 -12.34 -17.76 0.08
C SER A 119 -12.84 -18.45 -1.19
N TYR A 120 -13.48 -17.71 -2.10
CA TYR A 120 -13.84 -18.22 -3.42
C TYR A 120 -12.59 -18.61 -4.24
N PHE A 121 -11.56 -17.75 -4.28
CA PHE A 121 -10.33 -18.02 -5.03
C PHE A 121 -9.41 -19.10 -4.41
N MET A 122 -9.71 -19.60 -3.22
CA MET A 122 -9.09 -20.81 -2.67
C MET A 122 -9.51 -22.08 -3.40
N TYR A 123 -10.65 -22.09 -4.10
CA TYR A 123 -11.18 -23.29 -4.76
C TYR A 123 -11.43 -23.09 -6.27
N HIS A 124 -11.43 -21.84 -6.73
CA HIS A 124 -11.77 -21.48 -8.10
C HIS A 124 -10.66 -20.69 -8.78
N ASP A 125 -10.53 -20.88 -10.10
CA ASP A 125 -9.53 -20.21 -10.91
C ASP A 125 -9.81 -18.70 -11.03
N TYR A 126 -8.81 -17.89 -10.65
CA TYR A 126 -8.89 -16.44 -10.65
C TYR A 126 -9.02 -15.86 -12.05
N ASP A 127 -8.24 -16.38 -12.99
CA ASP A 127 -8.14 -15.84 -14.34
C ASP A 127 -9.43 -16.09 -15.12
N ALA A 128 -9.93 -17.32 -15.09
CA ALA A 128 -11.18 -17.70 -15.71
C ALA A 128 -12.36 -16.93 -15.11
N THR A 129 -12.41 -16.76 -13.79
CA THR A 129 -13.48 -16.00 -13.13
C THR A 129 -13.41 -14.52 -13.53
N MET A 130 -12.27 -13.87 -13.35
CA MET A 130 -12.13 -12.43 -13.53
C MET A 130 -12.14 -11.97 -14.99
N LYS A 131 -11.86 -12.88 -15.94
CA LYS A 131 -11.96 -12.65 -17.39
C LYS A 131 -13.32 -13.07 -17.96
N SER A 132 -14.22 -13.64 -17.14
CA SER A 132 -15.55 -14.09 -17.61
C SER A 132 -16.48 -12.93 -17.96
N MET A 133 -17.40 -13.16 -18.90
CA MET A 133 -18.38 -12.16 -19.33
C MET A 133 -19.30 -11.69 -18.18
N PRO A 134 -19.85 -12.56 -17.31
CA PRO A 134 -20.69 -12.10 -16.20
C PRO A 134 -19.97 -11.15 -15.23
N VAL A 135 -18.67 -11.36 -14.97
CA VAL A 135 -17.86 -10.47 -14.13
C VAL A 135 -17.55 -9.16 -14.85
N TRP A 136 -17.29 -9.21 -16.16
CA TRP A 136 -17.12 -8.02 -16.99
C TRP A 136 -18.39 -7.16 -17.01
N ASP A 137 -19.55 -7.76 -17.28
CA ASP A 137 -20.84 -7.07 -17.33
C ASP A 137 -21.17 -6.41 -15.99
N CYS A 138 -20.96 -7.13 -14.88
CA CYS A 138 -21.12 -6.59 -13.53
C CYS A 138 -20.19 -5.38 -13.28
N PHE A 139 -18.94 -5.44 -13.75
CA PHE A 139 -17.99 -4.33 -13.59
C PHE A 139 -18.41 -3.09 -14.40
N VAL A 140 -18.84 -3.31 -15.65
CA VAL A 140 -19.32 -2.24 -16.54
C VAL A 140 -20.56 -1.57 -15.94
N GLU A 141 -21.51 -2.36 -15.47
CA GLU A 141 -22.77 -1.89 -14.87
C GLU A 141 -22.50 -1.02 -13.63
N GLU A 142 -21.85 -1.58 -12.62
CA GLU A 142 -21.59 -0.89 -11.36
C GLU A 142 -20.62 0.29 -11.56
N GLY A 143 -19.64 0.16 -12.45
CA GLY A 143 -18.72 1.24 -12.82
C GLY A 143 -19.46 2.44 -13.42
N ARG A 144 -20.35 2.22 -14.38
CA ARG A 144 -21.14 3.28 -15.01
C ARG A 144 -22.11 3.92 -14.01
N LEU A 145 -22.81 3.12 -13.22
CA LEU A 145 -23.75 3.61 -12.22
C LEU A 145 -23.05 4.46 -11.16
N GLY A 146 -21.96 3.94 -10.59
CA GLY A 146 -21.17 4.62 -9.57
C GLY A 146 -20.55 5.93 -10.06
N TYR A 147 -19.94 5.93 -11.24
CA TYR A 147 -19.35 7.15 -11.79
C TYR A 147 -20.41 8.18 -12.18
N LYS A 148 -21.55 7.75 -12.73
CA LYS A 148 -22.67 8.66 -13.02
C LYS A 148 -23.17 9.35 -11.75
N ALA A 149 -23.37 8.61 -10.66
CA ALA A 149 -23.79 9.19 -9.38
C ALA A 149 -22.76 10.19 -8.81
N TYR A 150 -21.47 9.91 -8.96
CA TYR A 150 -20.40 10.85 -8.62
C TYR A 150 -20.42 12.10 -9.51
N ALA A 151 -20.56 11.93 -10.82
CA ALA A 151 -20.55 13.03 -11.78
C ALA A 151 -21.73 14.00 -11.58
N GLU A 152 -22.92 13.46 -11.28
CA GLU A 152 -24.11 14.25 -10.94
C GLU A 152 -23.90 15.07 -9.66
N GLU A 153 -23.23 14.52 -8.64
CA GLU A 153 -22.93 15.23 -7.40
C GLU A 153 -22.00 16.43 -7.61
N VAL A 154 -20.93 16.25 -8.39
CA VAL A 154 -19.90 17.29 -8.57
C VAL A 154 -20.19 18.20 -9.77
N GLY A 155 -21.28 17.97 -10.49
CA GLY A 155 -21.73 18.80 -11.61
C GLY A 155 -20.87 18.67 -12.88
N ILE A 156 -20.35 17.48 -13.18
CA ILE A 156 -19.55 17.20 -14.39
C ILE A 156 -20.25 16.18 -15.29
N GLU A 157 -19.76 16.03 -16.52
CA GLU A 157 -20.26 14.99 -17.43
C GLU A 157 -19.92 13.57 -16.93
N GLY A 158 -20.95 12.73 -16.84
CA GLY A 158 -20.84 11.31 -16.45
C GLY A 158 -20.48 10.36 -17.60
N ASN A 159 -19.88 10.85 -18.68
CA ASN A 159 -19.54 10.04 -19.85
C ASN A 159 -18.32 9.14 -19.54
N VAL A 160 -18.49 7.83 -19.71
CA VAL A 160 -17.44 6.84 -19.53
C VAL A 160 -17.21 6.09 -20.84
N THR A 161 -15.97 6.08 -21.33
CA THR A 161 -15.60 5.34 -22.54
C THR A 161 -15.33 3.86 -22.24
N LEU A 162 -15.33 3.03 -23.28
CA LEU A 162 -14.94 1.63 -23.13
C LEU A 162 -13.48 1.49 -22.69
N LEU A 163 -12.61 2.43 -23.11
CA LEU A 163 -11.20 2.44 -22.74
C LEU A 163 -11.03 2.66 -21.23
N ASP A 164 -11.74 3.64 -20.66
CA ASP A 164 -11.72 3.93 -19.22
C ASP A 164 -12.09 2.69 -18.39
N ILE A 165 -13.20 2.04 -18.74
CA ILE A 165 -13.65 0.82 -18.03
C ILE A 165 -12.64 -0.31 -18.20
N THR A 166 -12.06 -0.46 -19.38
CA THR A 166 -11.08 -1.51 -19.65
C THR A 166 -9.81 -1.32 -18.81
N ASP A 167 -9.30 -0.09 -18.74
CA ASP A 167 -8.08 0.21 -18.00
C ASP A 167 -8.30 0.12 -16.49
N ALA A 168 -9.42 0.63 -15.96
CA ALA A 168 -9.81 0.40 -14.57
C ALA A 168 -9.95 -1.09 -14.23
N LYS A 169 -10.57 -1.91 -15.11
CA LYS A 169 -10.70 -3.35 -14.90
C LYS A 169 -9.34 -4.07 -14.89
N ARG A 170 -8.41 -3.65 -15.74
CA ARG A 170 -7.03 -4.20 -15.78
C ARG A 170 -6.29 -3.89 -14.49
N LEU A 171 -6.43 -2.67 -13.95
CA LEU A 171 -5.86 -2.28 -12.66
C LEU A 171 -6.47 -3.11 -11.53
N LEU A 172 -7.80 -3.19 -11.46
CA LEU A 172 -8.50 -3.96 -10.44
C LEU A 172 -8.12 -5.44 -10.48
N TYR A 173 -8.06 -6.02 -11.68
CA TYR A 173 -7.61 -7.40 -11.88
C TYR A 173 -6.21 -7.62 -11.31
N ARG A 174 -5.30 -6.65 -11.38
CA ARG A 174 -3.94 -6.79 -10.81
C ARG A 174 -3.92 -6.61 -9.30
N TRP A 175 -4.78 -5.76 -8.75
CA TRP A 175 -4.89 -5.58 -7.30
C TRP A 175 -5.51 -6.77 -6.61
N LEU A 176 -6.54 -7.38 -7.21
CA LEU A 176 -7.25 -8.51 -6.64
C LEU A 176 -6.53 -9.87 -6.81
N THR A 177 -5.42 -9.94 -7.56
CA THR A 177 -4.57 -11.16 -7.58
C THR A 177 -4.08 -11.52 -6.19
N LEU A 178 -3.95 -10.53 -5.30
CA LEU A 178 -3.58 -10.69 -3.91
C LEU A 178 -4.55 -11.57 -3.13
N LEU A 179 -5.81 -11.68 -3.57
CA LEU A 179 -6.81 -12.55 -2.93
C LEU A 179 -6.60 -14.04 -3.24
N THR A 180 -5.67 -14.36 -4.14
CA THR A 180 -5.32 -15.74 -4.47
C THR A 180 -4.21 -16.32 -3.59
N MET A 181 -3.58 -15.47 -2.77
CA MET A 181 -2.55 -15.89 -1.82
C MET A 181 -3.17 -16.78 -0.73
N PRO A 182 -2.42 -17.77 -0.24
CA PRO A 182 -2.77 -18.43 1.03
C PRO A 182 -2.91 -17.38 2.12
N ILE A 183 -3.97 -17.50 2.93
CA ILE A 183 -4.15 -16.64 4.10
C ILE A 183 -3.02 -16.97 5.09
N PRO A 184 -2.26 -15.97 5.58
CA PRO A 184 -1.18 -16.23 6.53
C PRO A 184 -1.70 -16.89 7.81
N ASP A 185 -1.08 -18.00 8.19
CA ASP A 185 -1.21 -18.62 9.51
C ASP A 185 -0.02 -18.17 10.35
N SER A 186 -0.19 -17.04 11.04
CA SER A 186 0.85 -16.42 11.87
C SER A 186 0.27 -15.86 13.16
N ASP A 187 1.12 -15.71 14.19
CA ASP A 187 0.73 -15.12 15.47
C ASP A 187 0.38 -13.63 15.33
N ILE A 188 1.06 -12.93 14.41
CA ILE A 188 0.90 -11.51 14.12
C ILE A 188 1.14 -11.30 12.63
N VAL A 189 0.37 -10.39 12.01
CA VAL A 189 0.70 -9.82 10.69
C VAL A 189 1.15 -8.37 10.88
N HIS A 190 2.28 -8.00 10.28
CA HIS A 190 2.79 -6.63 10.31
C HIS A 190 2.93 -6.07 8.89
N THR A 191 2.51 -4.83 8.67
CA THR A 191 2.70 -4.11 7.40
C THR A 191 3.40 -2.78 7.60
N ALA A 192 4.21 -2.39 6.63
CA ALA A 192 5.00 -1.16 6.67
C ALA A 192 4.29 0.08 6.08
N MET A 193 3.03 -0.07 5.65
CA MET A 193 2.16 1.02 5.22
C MET A 193 0.71 0.55 5.07
N ALA A 194 -0.24 1.49 5.04
CA ALA A 194 -1.59 1.22 4.56
C ALA A 194 -1.62 0.91 3.05
N GLY A 195 -2.70 0.30 2.57
CA GLY A 195 -2.92 0.00 1.16
C GLY A 195 -2.83 -1.51 0.84
N LEU A 196 -2.42 -1.86 -0.37
CA LEU A 196 -2.48 -3.25 -0.88
C LEU A 196 -1.81 -4.28 0.05
N CYS A 197 -0.69 -3.93 0.68
CA CYS A 197 0.03 -4.82 1.59
C CYS A 197 -0.76 -5.18 2.87
N CYS A 198 -1.85 -4.47 3.15
CA CYS A 198 -2.75 -4.78 4.25
C CYS A 198 -3.76 -5.88 3.93
N ILE A 199 -3.93 -6.26 2.65
CA ILE A 199 -4.88 -7.31 2.27
C ILE A 199 -4.60 -8.62 3.04
N PRO A 200 -3.37 -9.18 3.07
CA PRO A 200 -3.07 -10.35 3.89
C PRO A 200 -3.43 -10.18 5.37
N GLY A 201 -3.17 -9.02 5.97
CA GLY A 201 -3.50 -8.74 7.37
C GLY A 201 -5.00 -8.66 7.63
N ILE A 202 -5.75 -8.04 6.72
CA ILE A 202 -7.23 -8.01 6.76
C ILE A 202 -7.78 -9.43 6.64
N LEU A 203 -7.28 -10.23 5.70
CA LEU A 203 -7.71 -11.61 5.47
C LEU A 203 -7.40 -12.51 6.68
N ALA A 204 -6.19 -12.43 7.23
CA ALA A 204 -5.81 -13.22 8.41
C ALA A 204 -6.64 -12.82 9.65
N ASN A 205 -6.93 -11.53 9.82
CA ASN A 205 -7.80 -11.07 10.89
C ASN A 205 -9.24 -11.58 10.73
N GLU A 206 -9.81 -11.53 9.53
CA GLU A 206 -11.16 -12.07 9.28
C GLU A 206 -11.21 -13.60 9.43
N ALA A 207 -10.18 -14.32 8.96
CA ALA A 207 -10.15 -15.78 8.97
C ALA A 207 -9.92 -16.36 10.37
N HIS A 208 -8.97 -15.77 11.12
CA HIS A 208 -8.40 -16.38 12.32
C HIS A 208 -8.41 -15.45 13.54
N GLY A 209 -8.81 -14.18 13.37
CA GLY A 209 -8.67 -13.18 14.42
C GLY A 209 -7.22 -12.74 14.66
N THR A 210 -6.30 -13.06 13.75
CA THR A 210 -4.87 -12.72 13.88
C THR A 210 -4.68 -11.22 14.10
N PRO A 211 -3.95 -10.81 15.16
CA PRO A 211 -3.59 -9.41 15.37
C PRO A 211 -2.85 -8.81 14.18
N PHE A 212 -3.30 -7.63 13.76
CA PHE A 212 -2.74 -6.91 12.62
C PHE A 212 -2.08 -5.61 13.09
N LEU A 213 -0.78 -5.47 12.86
CA LEU A 213 0.00 -4.27 13.18
C LEU A 213 0.35 -3.50 11.91
N LEU A 214 0.18 -2.19 11.93
CA LEU A 214 0.47 -1.33 10.80
C LEU A 214 1.46 -0.24 11.23
N THR A 215 2.63 -0.18 10.61
CA THR A 215 3.54 0.96 10.73
C THR A 215 3.30 1.91 9.56
N GLU A 216 3.02 3.18 9.83
CA GLU A 216 2.80 4.17 8.77
C GLU A 216 4.01 5.10 8.60
N HIS A 217 4.89 4.76 7.66
CA HIS A 217 6.07 5.57 7.32
C HIS A 217 5.74 6.85 6.54
N GLY A 218 4.68 6.80 5.76
CA GLY A 218 4.13 7.91 4.99
C GLY A 218 2.65 7.64 4.78
N VAL A 219 1.85 8.71 4.76
CA VAL A 219 0.40 8.58 4.63
C VAL A 219 0.06 8.05 3.23
N TYR A 220 -0.26 6.77 3.13
CA TYR A 220 -0.46 6.06 1.86
C TYR A 220 -1.49 6.79 0.98
N LEU A 221 -2.67 7.04 1.53
CA LEU A 221 -3.77 7.68 0.82
C LEU A 221 -3.38 9.05 0.27
N ARG A 222 -2.69 9.87 1.08
CA ARG A 222 -2.21 11.18 0.64
C ARG A 222 -1.27 11.06 -0.56
N GLU A 223 -0.31 10.13 -0.50
CA GLU A 223 0.63 9.90 -1.59
C GLU A 223 -0.08 9.42 -2.86
N ARG A 224 -1.09 8.55 -2.73
CA ARG A 224 -1.92 8.09 -3.84
C ARG A 224 -2.71 9.22 -4.48
N LEU A 225 -3.41 10.04 -3.70
CA LEU A 225 -4.17 11.18 -4.21
C LEU A 225 -3.26 12.20 -4.92
N LEU A 226 -2.09 12.50 -4.36
CA LEU A 226 -1.11 13.38 -5.01
C LEU A 226 -0.56 12.78 -6.31
N SER A 227 -0.34 11.47 -6.35
CA SER A 227 0.08 10.77 -7.57
C SER A 227 -0.99 10.84 -8.64
N LEU A 228 -2.26 10.57 -8.30
CA LEU A 228 -3.39 10.63 -9.23
C LEU A 228 -3.56 12.05 -9.80
N ALA A 229 -3.45 13.09 -8.96
CA ALA A 229 -3.55 14.48 -9.39
C ALA A 229 -2.43 14.92 -10.37
N ARG A 230 -1.27 14.23 -10.38
CA ARG A 230 -0.15 14.54 -11.29
C ARG A 230 -0.25 13.80 -12.63
N HIS A 231 -0.89 12.64 -12.68
CA HIS A 231 -0.97 11.82 -13.89
C HIS A 231 -2.21 12.19 -14.70
N LYS A 232 -2.03 12.44 -15.99
CA LYS A 232 -3.13 12.73 -16.93
C LYS A 232 -3.83 11.44 -17.35
N THR A 233 -4.63 10.87 -16.46
CA THR A 233 -5.58 9.78 -16.76
C THR A 233 -7.00 10.34 -16.85
N SER A 234 -7.98 9.54 -17.30
CA SER A 234 -9.36 10.01 -17.36
C SER A 234 -9.94 10.26 -15.97
N ALA A 235 -10.97 11.11 -15.89
CA ALA A 235 -11.63 11.39 -14.61
C ALA A 235 -12.25 10.13 -13.98
N PHE A 236 -12.77 9.22 -14.81
CA PHE A 236 -13.24 7.91 -14.36
C PHE A 236 -12.15 7.12 -13.64
N ASP A 237 -10.98 6.98 -14.27
CA ASP A 237 -9.86 6.23 -13.69
C ASP A 237 -9.35 6.86 -12.40
N GLN A 238 -9.25 8.19 -12.36
CA GLN A 238 -8.80 8.90 -11.16
C GLN A 238 -9.75 8.66 -9.99
N VAL A 239 -11.06 8.77 -10.22
CA VAL A 239 -12.08 8.58 -9.18
C VAL A 239 -12.12 7.12 -8.74
N PHE A 240 -12.10 6.18 -9.68
CA PHE A 240 -12.10 4.74 -9.39
C PHE A 240 -10.90 4.35 -8.51
N GLN A 241 -9.69 4.78 -8.89
CA GLN A 241 -8.49 4.49 -8.11
C GLN A 241 -8.50 5.20 -6.74
N ALA A 242 -8.94 6.47 -6.69
CA ALA A 242 -9.03 7.21 -5.43
C ALA A 242 -10.01 6.55 -4.47
N ARG A 243 -11.17 6.08 -4.95
CA ARG A 243 -12.16 5.35 -4.16
C ARG A 243 -11.60 4.02 -3.64
N PHE A 244 -10.93 3.25 -4.50
CA PHE A 244 -10.28 2.00 -4.09
C PHE A 244 -9.23 2.27 -3.00
N ASP A 245 -8.35 3.25 -3.22
CA ASP A 245 -7.28 3.61 -2.27
C ASP A 245 -7.85 4.12 -0.94
N GLN A 246 -8.95 4.88 -0.97
CA GLN A 246 -9.69 5.37 0.19
C GLN A 246 -10.25 4.21 1.02
N HIS A 247 -11.11 3.38 0.43
CA HIS A 247 -11.78 2.26 1.12
C HIS A 247 -10.78 1.23 1.66
N LEU A 248 -9.70 0.98 0.92
CA LEU A 248 -8.64 0.09 1.38
C LEU A 248 -7.85 0.68 2.55
N THR A 249 -7.63 2.00 2.57
CA THR A 249 -6.97 2.68 3.70
C THR A 249 -7.84 2.63 4.96
N GLU A 250 -9.13 2.96 4.82
CA GLU A 250 -10.09 2.90 5.92
C GLU A 250 -10.22 1.48 6.49
N ALA A 251 -10.29 0.47 5.61
CA ALA A 251 -10.24 -0.93 6.04
C ALA A 251 -8.92 -1.26 6.74
N SER A 252 -7.77 -0.81 6.21
CA SER A 252 -6.47 -1.05 6.86
C SER A 252 -6.46 -0.54 8.31
N TYR A 253 -7.00 0.66 8.57
CA TYR A 253 -7.08 1.21 9.93
C TYR A 253 -8.11 0.53 10.81
N GLN A 254 -9.27 0.17 10.25
CA GLN A 254 -10.32 -0.52 11.00
C GLN A 254 -9.85 -1.88 11.52
N TYR A 255 -9.07 -2.60 10.70
CA TYR A 255 -8.59 -3.95 11.02
C TYR A 255 -7.29 -3.95 11.84
N ALA A 256 -6.48 -2.89 11.76
CA ALA A 256 -5.24 -2.80 12.52
C ALA A 256 -5.52 -2.78 14.03
N THR A 257 -4.94 -3.70 14.79
CA THR A 257 -4.94 -3.68 16.25
C THR A 257 -4.15 -2.48 16.78
N LYS A 258 -3.02 -2.15 16.14
CA LYS A 258 -2.22 -0.96 16.41
C LYS A 258 -1.71 -0.33 15.12
N ILE A 259 -1.64 0.99 15.13
CA ILE A 259 -1.15 1.87 14.06
C ILE A 259 0.03 2.64 14.66
N ALA A 260 1.23 2.42 14.11
CA ALA A 260 2.48 2.99 14.58
C ALA A 260 3.05 3.96 13.54
N PRO A 261 2.59 5.22 13.49
CA PRO A 261 3.18 6.21 12.60
C PRO A 261 4.57 6.60 13.06
N GLY A 262 5.43 6.96 12.11
CA GLY A 262 6.76 7.52 12.41
C GLY A 262 6.72 8.96 12.95
N SER A 263 5.55 9.60 12.96
CA SER A 263 5.35 10.98 13.41
C SER A 263 3.89 11.26 13.73
N ASN A 264 3.64 12.03 14.80
CA ASN A 264 2.31 12.54 15.15
C ASN A 264 1.65 13.36 14.04
N TYR A 265 2.43 13.84 13.05
CA TYR A 265 1.90 14.54 11.88
C TYR A 265 0.89 13.68 11.10
N ASN A 266 1.06 12.36 11.09
CA ASN A 266 0.19 11.43 10.36
C ASN A 266 -1.17 11.24 11.04
N HIS A 267 -1.28 11.50 12.36
CA HIS A 267 -2.50 11.25 13.15
C HIS A 267 -3.76 11.87 12.55
N ARG A 268 -3.66 13.09 12.02
CA ARG A 268 -4.82 13.74 11.41
C ARG A 268 -5.39 12.96 10.22
N TRP A 269 -4.54 12.30 9.44
CA TRP A 269 -4.96 11.47 8.33
C TRP A 269 -5.52 10.15 8.84
N GLU A 270 -4.85 9.51 9.79
CA GLU A 270 -5.33 8.26 10.39
C GLU A 270 -6.75 8.46 10.99
N LEU A 271 -6.92 9.47 11.84
CA LEU A 271 -8.20 9.81 12.48
C LEU A 271 -9.28 10.21 11.46
N GLN A 272 -8.93 11.02 10.45
CA GLN A 272 -9.89 11.43 9.42
C GLN A 272 -10.40 10.23 8.59
N ASN A 273 -9.60 9.17 8.46
CA ASN A 273 -9.93 7.97 7.71
C ASN A 273 -10.36 6.80 8.62
N GLY A 274 -10.87 7.11 9.82
CA GLY A 274 -11.57 6.14 10.67
C GLY A 274 -10.71 5.37 11.66
N ALA A 275 -9.41 5.66 11.78
CA ALA A 275 -8.60 5.11 12.87
C ALA A 275 -9.12 5.60 14.23
N ARG A 276 -9.19 4.72 15.22
CA ARG A 276 -9.55 5.07 16.59
C ARG A 276 -8.32 5.57 17.35
N PRO A 277 -8.42 6.63 18.18
CA PRO A 277 -7.27 7.20 18.89
C PRO A 277 -6.46 6.16 19.69
N GLU A 278 -7.12 5.17 20.29
CA GLU A 278 -6.48 4.12 21.09
C GLU A 278 -5.67 3.11 20.26
N GLN A 279 -5.90 3.04 18.95
CA GLN A 279 -5.10 2.22 18.03
C GLN A 279 -3.78 2.90 17.69
N ILE A 280 -3.71 4.24 17.74
CA ILE A 280 -2.58 5.02 17.26
C ILE A 280 -1.53 5.19 18.35
N GLN A 281 -0.29 4.80 18.06
CA GLN A 281 0.86 4.98 18.93
C GLN A 281 2.09 5.33 18.11
N THR A 282 2.51 6.60 18.12
CA THR A 282 3.73 7.02 17.41
C THR A 282 4.96 6.32 17.93
N ILE A 283 5.70 5.73 16.99
CA ILE A 283 7.02 5.15 17.23
C ILE A 283 7.99 5.89 16.32
N TYR A 284 8.76 6.81 16.90
CA TYR A 284 9.73 7.59 16.15
C TYR A 284 10.90 6.71 15.69
N ASN A 285 11.36 6.95 14.46
CA ASN A 285 12.62 6.40 14.02
C ASN A 285 13.77 7.07 14.80
N GLY A 286 14.59 6.26 15.46
CA GLY A 286 15.78 6.72 16.17
C GLY A 286 17.06 6.49 15.35
N PRO A 287 18.07 7.37 15.48
CA PRO A 287 19.42 7.04 15.02
C PRO A 287 20.01 5.93 15.90
N ASP A 288 21.05 5.26 15.42
CA ASP A 288 21.84 4.34 16.23
C ASP A 288 22.47 5.10 17.42
N PRO A 289 22.12 4.75 18.68
CA PRO A 289 22.61 5.47 19.85
C PRO A 289 24.11 5.28 20.11
N GLU A 290 24.75 4.25 19.56
CA GLU A 290 26.19 4.04 19.67
C GLU A 290 26.96 4.94 18.69
N GLN A 291 26.38 5.19 17.52
CA GLN A 291 26.98 6.08 16.51
C GLN A 291 26.66 7.56 16.76
N PHE A 292 25.43 7.86 17.18
CA PHE A 292 24.92 9.22 17.33
C PHE A 292 24.75 9.59 18.80
N VAL A 293 25.89 9.77 19.47
CA VAL A 293 25.95 10.29 20.84
C VAL A 293 25.96 11.83 20.83
N PRO A 294 25.21 12.50 21.73
CA PRO A 294 25.27 13.95 21.85
C PRO A 294 26.70 14.44 22.12
N GLY A 295 27.21 15.28 21.23
CA GLY A 295 28.50 15.95 21.42
C GLY A 295 28.37 17.20 22.30
N PRO A 296 29.50 17.83 22.69
CA PRO A 296 29.48 19.11 23.40
C PRO A 296 28.81 20.18 22.54
N TYR A 297 27.80 20.86 23.10
CA TYR A 297 27.17 22.01 22.46
C TYR A 297 28.09 23.24 22.61
N ASN A 298 28.64 23.72 21.49
CA ASN A 298 29.47 24.92 21.47
C ASN A 298 28.60 26.14 21.15
N SER A 299 28.15 26.85 22.19
CA SER A 299 27.36 28.09 22.05
C SER A 299 28.14 29.27 21.51
N ASP A 300 29.48 29.19 21.50
CA ASP A 300 30.36 30.33 21.19
C ASP A 300 30.67 30.43 19.68
N GLU A 301 30.13 29.52 18.87
CA GLU A 301 30.32 29.52 17.42
C GLU A 301 29.51 30.67 16.78
N THR A 302 30.13 31.84 16.75
CA THR A 302 29.63 33.03 16.07
C THR A 302 30.39 33.24 14.75
N PRO A 303 29.69 33.35 13.61
CA PRO A 303 28.25 33.18 13.43
C PRO A 303 27.82 31.70 13.40
N PRO A 304 26.52 31.42 13.64
CA PRO A 304 26.00 30.07 13.60
C PRO A 304 26.21 29.44 12.22
N LYS A 305 26.55 28.15 12.20
CA LYS A 305 26.59 27.34 10.99
C LYS A 305 25.24 26.63 10.82
N ILE A 306 24.58 26.87 9.69
CA ILE A 306 23.32 26.19 9.36
C ILE A 306 23.63 25.01 8.45
N VAL A 307 23.29 23.81 8.90
CA VAL A 307 23.58 22.57 8.17
C VAL A 307 22.29 21.93 7.72
N PHE A 308 22.19 21.65 6.43
CA PHE A 308 21.20 20.75 5.86
C PHE A 308 21.88 19.42 5.52
N LEU A 309 21.27 18.31 5.95
CA LEU A 309 21.68 16.97 5.58
C LEU A 309 20.47 16.23 4.98
N GLY A 310 20.53 15.92 3.69
CA GLY A 310 19.44 15.26 2.98
C GLY A 310 19.68 15.14 1.48
N ARG A 311 18.83 14.40 0.77
CA ARG A 311 18.89 14.33 -0.70
C ARG A 311 18.66 15.71 -1.31
N ILE A 312 19.39 16.03 -2.37
CA ILE A 312 19.21 17.27 -3.13
C ILE A 312 18.26 16.95 -4.28
N ASP A 313 16.97 16.84 -3.97
CA ASP A 313 15.92 16.51 -4.94
C ASP A 313 14.72 17.47 -4.81
N PRO A 314 13.82 17.55 -5.81
CA PRO A 314 12.66 18.45 -5.76
C PRO A 314 11.72 18.18 -4.57
N LEU A 315 11.70 16.96 -4.02
CA LEU A 315 10.85 16.62 -2.88
C LEU A 315 11.36 17.28 -1.58
N LYS A 316 12.66 17.54 -1.47
CA LYS A 316 13.28 18.22 -0.33
C LYS A 316 13.25 19.74 -0.39
N ASP A 317 12.76 20.32 -1.49
CA ASP A 317 12.56 21.76 -1.67
C ASP A 317 13.78 22.62 -1.28
N ILE A 318 14.94 22.26 -1.84
CA ILE A 318 16.21 22.98 -1.62
C ILE A 318 16.14 24.43 -2.12
N GLN A 319 15.25 24.72 -3.07
CA GLN A 319 15.05 26.08 -3.58
C GLN A 319 14.53 27.01 -2.48
N THR A 320 13.52 26.58 -1.73
CA THR A 320 13.02 27.33 -0.57
C THR A 320 14.10 27.49 0.50
N LEU A 321 14.94 26.47 0.74
CA LEU A 321 16.09 26.58 1.65
C LEU A 321 17.10 27.65 1.20
N VAL A 322 17.41 27.72 -0.10
CA VAL A 322 18.32 28.74 -0.65
C VAL A 322 17.70 30.14 -0.58
N ALA A 323 16.40 30.27 -0.84
CA ALA A 323 15.68 31.54 -0.68
C ALA A 323 15.70 32.02 0.77
N ALA A 324 15.47 31.11 1.73
CA ALA A 324 15.61 31.40 3.16
C ALA A 324 17.04 31.81 3.52
N ALA A 325 18.05 31.14 2.95
CA ALA A 325 19.45 31.50 3.15
C ALA A 325 19.78 32.92 2.67
N ALA A 326 19.21 33.34 1.53
CA ALA A 326 19.38 34.70 1.03
C ALA A 326 18.76 35.76 1.97
N VAL A 327 17.65 35.45 2.65
CA VAL A 327 17.05 36.33 3.67
C VAL A 327 17.98 36.45 4.87
N VAL A 328 18.47 35.32 5.40
CA VAL A 328 19.40 35.31 6.54
C VAL A 328 20.70 36.05 6.21
N HIS A 329 21.26 35.84 5.02
CA HIS A 329 22.52 36.47 4.60
C HIS A 329 22.43 37.99 4.48
N ARG A 330 21.24 38.57 4.24
CA ARG A 330 21.06 40.03 4.21
C ARG A 330 21.23 40.66 5.59
N GLU A 331 20.76 39.98 6.63
CA GLU A 331 20.83 40.46 8.02
C GLU A 331 22.15 40.04 8.68
N MET A 332 22.69 38.88 8.34
CA MET A 332 23.92 38.30 8.89
C MET A 332 24.82 37.72 7.79
N PRO A 333 25.59 38.55 7.07
CA PRO A 333 26.41 38.12 5.93
C PRO A 333 27.42 37.03 6.24
N GLU A 334 27.87 36.95 7.48
CA GLU A 334 28.86 36.00 7.96
C GLU A 334 28.32 34.57 8.15
N VAL A 335 26.99 34.38 8.24
CA VAL A 335 26.35 33.07 8.44
C VAL A 335 26.64 32.14 7.26
N LYS A 336 27.07 30.91 7.56
CA LYS A 336 27.39 29.90 6.54
C LYS A 336 26.33 28.81 6.50
N PHE A 337 25.77 28.61 5.32
CA PHE A 337 24.91 27.46 5.01
C PHE A 337 25.75 26.34 4.39
N LYS A 338 25.66 25.13 4.94
CA LYS A 338 26.27 23.93 4.38
C LYS A 338 25.19 22.93 4.01
N ILE A 339 25.13 22.57 2.74
CA ILE A 339 24.16 21.61 2.22
C ILE A 339 24.92 20.32 1.88
N TYR A 340 24.68 19.27 2.66
CA TYR A 340 25.24 17.95 2.44
C TYR A 340 24.17 17.02 1.90
N GLY A 341 24.45 16.40 0.75
CA GLY A 341 23.48 15.54 0.10
C GLY A 341 23.97 14.99 -1.22
N LYS A 342 23.46 13.82 -1.61
CA LYS A 342 23.60 13.33 -2.98
C LYS A 342 22.51 13.98 -3.84
N ALA A 343 22.90 14.53 -4.98
CA ALA A 343 21.98 14.84 -6.07
C ALA A 343 21.61 13.52 -6.78
N PRO A 344 20.36 13.38 -7.26
CA PRO A 344 19.92 12.21 -8.01
C PRO A 344 20.65 12.02 -9.33
#